data_AF-A0A1J3GME4-F1
#
_entry.id   AF-A0A1J3GME4-F1
#
_cell.length_a   1.000
_cell.length_b   1.000
_cell.length_c   1.000
_cell.angle_alpha   90.00
_cell.angle_beta   90.00
_cell.angle_gamma   90.00
#
_symmetry.space_group_name_H-M   'P 1'
#
loop_
_entity.id
_entity.type
_entity.pdbx_description
1 polymer ?
#
loop_
_entity_poly.entity_id
_entity_poly.type
_entity_poly.pdbx_seq_one_letter_code
_entity_poly.pdbx_strand_id
1 'polypeptide(L)'
;VNARYIVDVWRVGMVLERSKMDKREIEKVVRRVMMIEKEDGIRERCLDFKEKANICLSKDGSSSKYLDNLISHVLSFNSYAFAS
;
A
#
# COMPACT_ATOMS: atom_id res chain seq x y z
N VAL A 1 -9.05 -4.29 10.04
CA VAL A 1 -7.74 -3.62 10.23
C VAL A 1 -7.38 -2.74 9.04
N ASN A 2 -7.43 -3.25 7.81
CA ASN A 2 -7.04 -2.50 6.60
C ASN A 2 -7.76 -1.16 6.40
N ALA A 3 -9.07 -1.10 6.63
CA ALA A 3 -9.83 0.15 6.49
C ALA A 3 -9.30 1.30 7.39
N ARG A 4 -8.89 0.98 8.62
CA ARG A 4 -8.28 1.93 9.56
C ARG A 4 -6.94 2.45 9.01
N TYR A 5 -6.11 1.58 8.44
CA TYR A 5 -4.86 2.00 7.81
C TYR A 5 -5.09 2.88 6.58
N ILE A 6 -6.01 2.47 5.71
CA ILE A 6 -6.35 3.20 4.48
C ILE A 6 -6.83 4.62 4.82
N VAL A 7 -7.66 4.78 5.84
CA VAL A 7 -8.29 6.08 6.16
C VAL A 7 -7.48 6.89 7.17
N ASP A 8 -7.01 6.29 8.26
CA ASP A 8 -6.44 7.05 9.38
C ASP A 8 -4.91 7.20 9.27
N VAL A 9 -4.22 6.18 8.73
CA VAL A 9 -2.75 6.11 8.68
C VAL A 9 -2.22 6.63 7.35
N TRP A 10 -2.62 5.99 6.24
CA TRP A 10 -2.17 6.37 4.90
C TRP A 10 -3.02 7.49 4.31
N ARG A 11 -4.26 7.63 4.78
CA ARG A 11 -5.21 8.66 4.35
C ARG A 11 -5.45 8.64 2.83
N VAL A 12 -5.42 7.46 2.23
CA VAL A 12 -5.58 7.21 0.79
C VAL A 12 -6.99 6.76 0.41
N GLY A 13 -7.93 6.76 1.36
CA GLY A 13 -9.32 6.38 1.10
C GLY A 13 -10.30 6.97 2.10
N MET A 14 -11.58 6.74 1.85
CA MET A 14 -12.70 7.20 2.67
C MET A 14 -13.51 6.01 3.15
N VAL A 15 -14.11 6.12 4.34
CA VAL A 15 -15.07 5.13 4.83
C VAL A 15 -16.47 5.54 4.38
N LEU A 16 -17.19 4.60 3.76
CA LEU A 16 -18.64 4.68 3.63
C LEU A 16 -19.26 3.86 4.77
N GLU A 17 -20.02 4.52 5.63
CA GLU A 17 -20.72 3.85 6.72
C GLU A 17 -21.74 2.85 6.17
N ARG A 18 -21.87 1.68 6.80
CA ARG A 18 -22.83 0.64 6.39
C ARG A 18 -24.28 1.17 6.40
N SER A 19 -24.61 2.05 7.33
CA SER A 19 -25.91 2.72 7.44
C SER A 19 -26.20 3.68 6.28
N LYS A 20 -25.18 4.06 5.49
CA LYS A 20 -25.25 5.02 4.39
C LYS A 20 -24.95 4.37 3.04
N MET A 21 -25.23 3.08 2.89
CA MET A 21 -24.94 2.32 1.66
C MET A 21 -26.11 2.34 0.66
N ASP A 22 -26.81 3.46 0.54
CA ASP A 22 -27.78 3.67 -0.52
C ASP A 22 -27.11 4.26 -1.78
N LYS A 23 -27.80 4.17 -2.92
CA LYS A 23 -27.26 4.59 -4.21
C LYS A 23 -26.82 6.07 -4.24
N ARG A 24 -27.53 6.95 -3.55
CA ARG A 24 -27.26 8.39 -3.56
C ARG A 24 -26.00 8.71 -2.77
N GLU A 25 -25.81 8.09 -1.61
CA GLU A 25 -24.61 8.26 -0.81
C GLU A 25 -23.37 7.65 -1.48
N ILE A 26 -23.51 6.48 -2.12
CA ILE A 26 -22.45 5.90 -2.95
C ILE A 26 -22.06 6.86 -4.07
N GLU A 27 -23.04 7.41 -4.80
CA GLU A 27 -22.77 8.37 -5.88
C GLU A 27 -22.03 9.62 -5.38
N LYS A 28 -22.40 10.17 -4.22
CA LYS A 28 -21.71 11.32 -3.61
C LYS A 28 -20.26 10.99 -3.29
N VAL A 29 -19.98 9.85 -2.65
CA VAL A 29 -18.62 9.44 -2.32
C VAL A 29 -17.78 9.21 -3.57
N VAL A 30 -18.34 8.53 -4.57
CA VAL A 30 -17.65 8.33 -5.87
C VAL A 30 -17.36 9.68 -6.53
N ARG A 31 -18.32 10.60 -6.59
CA ARG A 31 -18.10 11.93 -7.16
C ARG A 31 -17.02 12.69 -6.40
N ARG A 32 -17.01 12.70 -5.07
CA ARG A 32 -15.97 13.33 -4.26
C ARG A 32 -14.58 12.76 -4.60
N VAL A 33 -14.47 11.44 -4.63
CA VAL A 33 -13.19 10.75 -4.93
C VAL A 33 -12.74 11.00 -6.37
N MET A 34 -13.66 10.98 -7.35
CA MET A 34 -13.35 11.16 -8.77
C MET A 34 -13.10 12.62 -9.15
N MET A 35 -13.74 13.57 -8.47
CA MET A 35 -13.55 15.01 -8.68
C MET A 35 -12.33 15.56 -7.95
N ILE A 36 -11.73 14.78 -7.04
CA ILE A 36 -10.48 15.08 -6.33
C ILE A 36 -10.50 16.55 -5.91
N GLU A 37 -11.35 16.87 -4.94
CA GLU A 37 -11.28 18.18 -4.32
C GLU A 37 -9.85 18.32 -3.80
N LYS A 38 -9.06 19.24 -4.37
CA LYS A 38 -7.64 19.41 -4.03
C LYS A 38 -7.41 19.50 -2.52
N GLU A 39 -8.41 19.99 -1.79
CA GLU A 39 -8.40 20.11 -0.32
C GLU A 39 -8.33 18.77 0.42
N ASP A 40 -8.79 17.65 -0.15
CA ASP A 40 -8.72 16.35 0.53
C ASP A 40 -7.32 15.71 0.47
N GLY A 41 -6.50 16.09 -0.51
CA GLY A 41 -5.15 15.57 -0.77
C GLY A 41 -5.08 14.04 -0.98
N ILE A 42 -6.20 13.34 -1.17
CA ILE A 42 -6.24 11.86 -1.27
C ILE A 42 -5.45 11.42 -2.49
N ARG A 43 -5.66 12.08 -3.64
CA ARG A 43 -4.96 11.74 -4.88
C ARG A 43 -3.45 11.89 -4.76
N GLU A 44 -2.99 12.98 -4.15
CA GLU A 44 -1.55 13.24 -3.97
C GLU A 44 -0.92 12.15 -3.10
N ARG A 45 -1.57 11.79 -1.99
CA ARG A 45 -1.12 10.68 -1.14
C ARG A 45 -1.14 9.35 -1.88
N CYS A 46 -2.15 9.08 -2.71
CA CYS A 46 -2.18 7.87 -3.55
C CYS A 46 -1.01 7.83 -4.54
N LEU A 47 -0.64 8.96 -5.15
CA LEU A 47 0.49 9.04 -6.07
C LEU A 47 1.82 8.84 -5.35
N ASP A 48 2.02 9.46 -4.18
CA ASP A 48 3.18 9.23 -3.32
C ASP A 48 3.25 7.77 -2.85
N PHE A 49 2.13 7.16 -2.50
CA PHE A 49 2.06 5.74 -2.12
C PHE A 49 2.45 4.82 -3.28
N LYS A 50 1.96 5.11 -4.49
CA LYS A 50 2.33 4.39 -5.71
C LYS A 50 3.84 4.50 -5.95
N GLU A 51 4.41 5.69 -5.79
CA GLU A 51 5.84 5.91 -6.00
C GLU A 51 6.69 5.18 -4.96
N LYS A 52 6.31 5.23 -3.69
CA LYS A 52 6.97 4.44 -2.63
C LYS A 52 6.95 2.94 -2.92
N ALA A 53 5.84 2.42 -3.44
CA ALA A 53 5.73 1.02 -3.83
C ALA A 53 6.65 0.68 -5.01
N ASN A 54 6.76 1.55 -6.01
CA ASN A 54 7.69 1.38 -7.12
C ASN A 54 9.15 1.40 -6.65
N ILE A 55 9.52 2.37 -5.79
CA ILE A 55 10.87 2.54 -5.27
C ILE A 55 11.29 1.36 -4.40
N CYS A 56 10.43 0.86 -3.51
CA CYS A 56 10.83 -0.25 -2.63
C CYS A 56 11.02 -1.57 -3.38
N LEU A 57 10.34 -1.74 -4.52
CA LEU A 57 10.42 -2.91 -5.40
C LEU A 57 11.44 -2.76 -6.54
N SER A 58 12.04 -1.58 -6.72
CA SER A 58 13.00 -1.34 -7.79
C SER A 58 14.31 -2.11 -7.56
N LYS A 59 15.19 -2.08 -8.56
CA LYS A 59 16.58 -2.52 -8.40
C LYS A 59 17.23 -1.66 -7.30
N ASP A 60 17.84 -2.30 -6.32
CA ASP A 60 18.39 -1.69 -5.09
C ASP A 60 17.34 -1.11 -4.11
N GLY A 61 16.05 -1.34 -4.37
CA GLY A 61 14.94 -1.01 -3.47
C GLY A 61 14.99 -1.82 -2.17
N SER A 62 14.37 -1.29 -1.10
CA SER A 62 14.43 -1.91 0.22
C SER A 62 13.81 -3.31 0.25
N SER A 63 12.61 -3.49 -0.31
CA SER A 63 11.95 -4.80 -0.35
C SER A 63 12.76 -5.82 -1.15
N SER A 64 13.33 -5.41 -2.28
CA SER A 64 14.24 -6.25 -3.08
C SER A 64 15.48 -6.68 -2.29
N LYS A 65 16.14 -5.74 -1.60
CA LYS A 65 17.30 -6.04 -0.73
C LYS A 65 16.96 -6.98 0.41
N TYR A 66 15.82 -6.81 1.06
CA TYR A 66 15.38 -7.71 2.12
C TYR A 66 15.09 -9.12 1.59
N LEU A 67 14.56 -9.22 0.37
CA LEU A 67 14.37 -10.51 -0.30
C LEU A 67 15.71 -11.18 -0.62
N ASP A 68 16.69 -10.44 -1.14
CA ASP A 68 18.05 -10.95 -1.40
C ASP A 68 18.73 -11.45 -0.11
N ASN A 69 18.56 -10.72 0.99
CA ASN A 69 19.05 -11.12 2.30
C ASN A 69 18.37 -12.40 2.80
N LEU A 70 17.05 -12.53 2.61
CA LEU A 70 16.31 -13.73 2.95
C LEU A 70 16.80 -14.93 2.14
N ILE A 71 16.99 -14.77 0.83
CA ILE A 71 17.53 -15.82 -0.06
C ILE A 71 18.92 -16.25 0.43
N SER A 72 19.80 -15.28 0.69
CA SER A 72 21.15 -15.55 1.18
C SER A 72 21.14 -16.32 2.50
N HIS A 73 20.25 -15.95 3.42
CA HIS A 73 20.07 -16.64 4.69
C HIS A 73 19.61 -18.09 4.48
N VAL A 74 18.59 -18.30 3.65
CA VAL A 74 18.07 -19.66 3.35
C VAL A 74 19.15 -20.53 2.68
N LEU A 75 19.92 -19.98 1.74
CA LEU A 75 21.00 -20.71 1.06
C LEU A 75 22.17 -21.07 1.98
N SER A 76 22.41 -20.26 3.01
CA SER A 76 23.47 -20.57 3.99
C SER A 76 23.23 -21.91 4.68
N PHE A 77 21.97 -22.34 4.87
CA PHE A 77 21.65 -23.66 5.43
C PHE A 77 22.05 -24.81 4.49
N ASN A 78 22.00 -24.61 3.17
CA ASN A 78 22.41 -25.61 2.19
C ASN A 78 23.93 -25.77 2.10
N SER A 79 24.71 -24.72 2.37
CA SER A 79 26.18 -24.85 2.42
C SER A 79 26.70 -25.67 3.61
N TYR A 80 25.92 -25.83 4.68
CA TYR A 80 26.29 -26.71 5.80
C TYR A 80 26.06 -28.21 5.52
N ALA A 81 25.27 -28.56 4.49
CA ALA A 81 25.02 -29.95 4.11
C ALA A 81 26.19 -30.62 3.35
N PHE A 82 27.11 -29.83 2.80
CA PHE A 82 28.32 -30.31 2.11
C PHE A 82 29.62 -30.12 2.91
N ALA A 83 29.49 -29.61 4.14
CA ALA A 83 30.61 -29.40 5.08
C ALA A 83 30.61 -30.41 6.25
N SER A 84 29.77 -31.45 6.19
CA SER A 84 29.75 -32.63 7.09
C SER A 84 29.98 -33.89 6.29
#